data_AF-A0A3D0SKG3-F1
#
_entry.id   AF-A0A3D0SKG3-F1
#
_cell.length_a   1.000
_cell.length_b   1.000
_cell.length_c   1.000
_cell.angle_alpha   90.00
_cell.angle_beta   90.00
_cell.angle_gamma   90.00
#
_symmetry.space_group_name_H-M   'P 1'
#
loop_
_entity.id
_entity.type
_entity.pdbx_description
1 polymer ?
#
loop_
_entity_poly.entity_id
_entity_poly.type
_entity_poly.pdbx_seq_one_letter_code
_entity_poly.pdbx_strand_id
1 'polypeptide(L)' 'MAGTSLLALIDDIATVLDDVALMTKVAARKTAGVLGDDLALNAEQVSGIRAERELPVVWAVAK' A
#
# COMPACT_ATOMS: atom_id res chain seq x y z
N MET A 1 -42.17 6.02 -14.67
CA MET A 1 -40.79 6.51 -14.42
C MET A 1 -39.98 5.55 -13.54
N ALA A 2 -40.02 4.23 -13.80
CA ALA A 2 -39.21 3.26 -13.05
C ALA A 2 -37.79 3.07 -13.62
N GLY A 3 -37.59 3.32 -14.91
CA GLY A 3 -36.26 3.27 -15.54
C GLY A 3 -35.35 4.41 -15.07
N THR A 4 -35.90 5.60 -14.81
CA THR A 4 -35.13 6.77 -14.36
C THR A 4 -34.58 6.60 -12.94
N SER A 5 -35.33 5.95 -12.04
CA SER A 5 -34.85 5.66 -10.68
C SER A 5 -33.75 4.59 -10.67
N LEU A 6 -33.83 3.60 -11.57
CA LEU A 6 -32.77 2.60 -11.72
C LEU A 6 -31.50 3.22 -12.28
N LEU A 7 -31.62 4.09 -13.30
CA LEU A 7 -30.46 4.77 -13.88
C LEU A 7 -29.79 5.73 -12.90
N ALA A 8 -30.55 6.47 -12.08
CA ALA A 8 -29.99 7.30 -11.02
C ALA A 8 -29.21 6.48 -9.99
N LEU A 9 -29.73 5.31 -9.59
CA LEU A 9 -29.05 4.43 -8.65
C LEU A 9 -27.75 3.85 -9.23
N ILE A 10 -27.73 3.54 -10.53
CA ILE A 10 -26.50 3.11 -11.22
C ILE A 10 -25.48 4.25 -11.29
N ASP A 11 -25.92 5.49 -11.50
CA ASP A 11 -25.06 6.69 -11.54
C ASP A 11 -24.42 6.98 -10.18
N ASP A 12 -25.19 6.87 -9.09
CA ASP A 12 -24.69 7.00 -7.72
C ASP A 12 -23.64 5.91 -7.40
N ILE A 13 -23.91 4.66 -7.81
CA ILE A 13 -22.95 3.57 -7.65
C ILE A 13 -21.67 3.84 -8.45
N ALA A 14 -21.80 4.29 -9.71
CA ALA A 14 -20.65 4.60 -10.55
C ALA A 14 -19.77 5.69 -9.92
N THR A 15 -20.40 6.73 -9.36
CA THR A 15 -19.69 7.83 -8.68
C THR A 15 -18.87 7.32 -7.49
N VAL A 16 -19.45 6.46 -6.64
CA VAL A 16 -18.72 5.86 -5.50
C VAL A 16 -17.61 4.92 -5.97
N LEU A 17 -17.84 4.15 -7.03
CA LEU A 17 -16.84 3.25 -7.59
C LEU A 17 -15.63 4.01 -8.18
N ASP A 18 -15.84 5.17 -8.78
CA ASP A 18 -14.76 6.02 -9.27
C ASP A 18 -13.84 6.50 -8.13
N ASP A 19 -14.41 6.92 -6.99
CA ASP A 19 -13.63 7.29 -5.81
C ASP A 19 -12.82 6.10 -5.25
N VAL A 20 -13.44 4.92 -5.17
CA VAL A 20 -12.75 3.68 -4.77
C VAL A 20 -11.61 3.35 -5.73
N ALA A 21 -11.82 3.49 -7.03
CA ALA A 21 -10.79 3.22 -8.04
C ALA A 21 -9.60 4.18 -7.92
N LEU A 22 -9.85 5.47 -7.72
CA LEU A 22 -8.80 6.47 -7.51
C LEU A 22 -7.99 6.21 -6.25
N MET A 23 -8.66 5.95 -5.12
CA MET A 23 -7.99 5.66 -3.86
C MET A 23 -7.21 4.34 -3.90
N THR A 24 -7.76 3.31 -4.55
CA THR A 24 -7.08 2.02 -4.75
C THR A 24 -5.83 2.18 -5.62
N LYS A 25 -5.88 3.00 -6.67
CA LYS A 25 -4.71 3.29 -7.52
C LYS A 25 -3.58 3.96 -6.74
N VAL A 26 -3.90 4.90 -5.85
CA VAL A 26 -2.92 5.57 -4.99
C VAL A 26 -2.34 4.58 -3.98
N ALA A 27 -3.18 3.77 -3.34
CA ALA A 27 -2.74 2.74 -2.41
C ALA A 27 -1.81 1.72 -3.10
N ALA A 28 -2.19 1.20 -4.26
CA ALA A 28 -1.39 0.24 -5.02
C ALA A 28 0.01 0.78 -5.38
N ARG A 29 0.11 2.06 -5.78
CA ARG A 29 1.41 2.70 -6.04
C ARG A 29 2.29 2.76 -4.80
N LYS A 30 1.72 3.10 -3.64
CA LYS A 30 2.47 3.14 -2.37
C LYS A 30 2.92 1.75 -1.96
N THR A 31 2.03 0.76 -2.05
CA THR A 31 2.33 -0.63 -1.73
C THR A 31 3.40 -1.21 -2.65
N ALA A 32 3.39 -0.90 -3.94
CA ALA A 32 4.44 -1.31 -4.87
C ALA A 32 5.82 -0.72 -4.50
N GLY A 33 5.85 0.50 -3.95
CA GLY A 33 7.08 1.11 -3.44
C GLY A 33 7.65 0.38 -2.22
N VAL A 34 6.80 0.06 -1.24
CA VAL A 34 7.21 -0.69 -0.04
C VAL A 34 7.65 -2.12 -0.40
N LEU A 35 6.89 -2.82 -1.25
CA LEU A 35 7.29 -4.15 -1.71
C LEU A 35 8.58 -4.12 -2.54
N GLY A 36 8.82 -3.06 -3.30
CA GLY A 36 10.07 -2.86 -4.03
C GLY A 36 11.27 -2.63 -3.11
N ASP A 37 11.08 -1.84 -2.05
CA ASP A 37 12.08 -1.61 -1.00
C ASP A 37 12.41 -2.91 -0.25
N ASP A 38 11.39 -3.64 0.20
CA ASP A 38 11.54 -4.93 0.86
C ASP A 38 12.27 -5.93 -0.04
N LEU A 39 11.91 -6.03 -1.33
CA LEU A 39 12.61 -6.93 -2.27
C LEU A 39 14.06 -6.50 -2.56
N ALA A 40 14.36 -5.20 -2.57
CA ALA A 40 15.71 -4.69 -2.77
C ALA A 40 16.60 -4.91 -1.54
N LEU A 41 16.05 -4.77 -0.33
CA LEU A 41 16.77 -4.95 0.94
C LEU A 41 16.83 -6.41 1.39
N ASN A 42 15.86 -7.25 1.03
CA ASN A 42 15.76 -8.66 1.45
C ASN A 42 16.59 -9.63 0.58
N ALA A 43 17.55 -9.12 -0.20
CA ALA A 43 18.53 -9.92 -0.96
C ALA A 43 19.63 -10.55 -0.06
N GLU A 44 19.27 -10.98 1.16
CA GLU A 44 20.17 -11.51 2.20
C GLU A 44 21.44 -10.66 2.44
N GLN A 45 21.36 -9.34 2.26
CA GLN A 45 22.55 -8.47 2.29
C GLN A 45 23.20 -8.35 3.69
N VAL A 46 22.57 -8.92 4.73
CA VAL A 46 23.00 -8.83 6.12
C VAL A 46 22.91 -10.20 6.81
N SER A 47 23.49 -11.25 6.22
CA SER A 47 23.71 -12.53 6.93
C SER A 47 25.11 -12.56 7.56
N GLY A 48 25.21 -13.04 8.81
CA GLY A 48 26.50 -13.24 9.49
C GLY A 48 27.06 -12.07 10.31
N ILE A 49 26.28 -11.01 10.57
CA ILE A 49 26.69 -9.92 11.48
C ILE A 49 26.41 -10.30 12.94
N ARG A 50 27.35 -9.99 13.85
CA ARG A 50 27.16 -10.21 15.29
C ARG A 50 26.07 -9.26 15.83
N ALA A 51 25.09 -9.82 16.53
CA ALA A 51 23.93 -9.09 17.09
C ALA A 51 24.32 -7.86 17.96
N GLU A 52 25.48 -7.90 18.63
CA GLU A 52 26.04 -6.79 19.41
C GLU A 52 26.15 -5.47 18.60
N ARG A 53 26.34 -5.59 17.27
CA ARG A 53 26.49 -4.44 16.36
C ARG A 53 25.17 -3.95 15.77
N GLU A 54 24.12 -4.77 15.81
CA GLU A 54 22.80 -4.45 15.26
C GLU A 54 21.89 -3.79 16.30
N LEU A 55 22.01 -4.16 17.58
CA LEU A 55 21.17 -3.64 18.67
C LEU A 55 21.14 -2.09 18.73
N PRO A 56 22.25 -1.35 18.58
CA PRO A 56 22.21 0.11 18.59
C PRO A 56 21.45 0.70 17.39
N VAL A 57 21.51 0.05 16.23
CA VAL A 57 20.82 0.50 15.01
C VAL A 57 19.31 0.26 15.13
N VAL A 58 18.91 -0.94 15.59
CA VAL A 58 17.50 -1.26 15.84
C VAL A 58 16.90 -0.30 16.87
N TRP A 59 17.63 0.01 17.94
CA TRP A 59 17.15 0.95 18.96
C TRP A 59 17.05 2.39 18.48
N ALA A 60 17.86 2.80 17.49
CA ALA A 60 17.79 4.11 16.85
C ALA A 60 16.61 4.23 15.88
N VAL A 61 16.21 3.14 15.22
CA VAL A 61 15.05 3.08 14.31
C VAL A 61 13.74 2.91 15.06
N ALA A 62 13.73 2.15 16.16
CA ALA A 62 12.55 1.90 16.98
C ALA A 62 12.11 3.10 17.84
N LYS A 63 12.89 4.20 17.85
CA LYS A 63 12.59 5.44 18.57
C LYS A 63 11.92 6.45 17.65
#